data_AF-A0A962ZDG2-F1
#
_entry.id   AF-A0A962ZDG2-F1
#
_cell.length_a   1.000
_cell.length_b   1.000
_cell.length_c   1.000
_cell.angle_alpha   90.00
_cell.angle_beta   90.00
_cell.angle_gamma   90.00
#
_symmetry.space_group_name_H-M   'P 1'
#
loop_
_entity.id
_entity.type
_entity.pdbx_description
1 polymer ?
#
loop_
_entity_poly.entity_id
_entity_poly.type
_entity_poly.pdbx_seq_one_letter_code
_entity_poly.pdbx_strand_id
1 'polypeptide(L)'
;MAEQILLCNCGNTMPLDREAIATATGLACSRIHHGLCGPDSEQLAATLRETGGDVIVACAQEWRTFSALAAELGVTEPLAIDIRDRAGWSDEGTEATAK
;
A
#
# COMPACT_ATOMS: atom_id res chain seq x y z
N MET A 1 -7.25 -10.74 -9.59
CA MET A 1 -5.84 -10.30 -9.55
C MET A 1 -5.93 -8.83 -9.31
N ALA A 2 -5.44 -8.36 -8.18
CA ALA A 2 -5.63 -7.00 -7.74
C ALA A 2 -5.23 -5.99 -8.82
N GLU A 3 -6.21 -5.21 -9.28
CA GLU A 3 -6.03 -4.25 -10.37
C GLU A 3 -5.52 -2.89 -9.87
N GLN A 4 -5.43 -2.73 -8.55
CA GLN A 4 -5.01 -1.47 -7.92
C GLN A 4 -4.10 -1.67 -6.70
N ILE A 5 -3.25 -0.67 -6.49
CA ILE A 5 -2.37 -0.53 -5.33
C ILE A 5 -2.82 0.68 -4.49
N LEU A 6 -3.11 0.44 -3.22
CA LEU A 6 -3.30 1.46 -2.20
C LEU A 6 -1.96 1.89 -1.62
N LEU A 7 -1.61 3.16 -1.83
CA LEU A 7 -0.35 3.75 -1.39
C LEU A 7 -0.49 4.38 0.00
N CYS A 8 0.42 4.05 0.94
CA CYS A 8 0.45 4.63 2.29
C CYS A 8 1.85 5.12 2.64
N ASN A 9 1.98 6.39 3.05
CA ASN A 9 3.27 6.99 3.41
C ASN A 9 3.56 6.97 4.92
N CYS A 10 2.82 6.18 5.71
CA CYS A 10 3.03 5.97 7.15
C CYS A 10 3.25 7.28 7.93
N GLY A 11 2.35 8.26 7.77
CA GLY A 11 2.41 9.55 8.45
C GLY A 11 3.45 10.49 7.85
N ASN A 12 3.62 10.46 6.53
CA ASN A 12 4.64 11.22 5.80
C ASN A 12 6.09 10.87 6.17
N THR A 13 6.32 9.68 6.72
CA THR A 13 7.65 9.20 7.09
C THR A 13 8.40 8.56 5.92
N MET A 14 7.73 8.44 4.77
CA MET A 14 8.28 7.85 3.56
C MET A 14 7.93 8.69 2.33
N PRO A 15 8.92 9.15 1.56
CA PRO A 15 8.64 9.72 0.25
C PRO A 15 8.15 8.62 -0.69
N LEU A 16 7.02 8.84 -1.35
CA LEU A 16 6.47 7.94 -2.36
C LEU A 16 6.25 8.70 -3.65
N ASP A 17 6.69 8.13 -4.75
CA ASP A 17 6.37 8.61 -6.09
C ASP A 17 5.31 7.71 -6.71
N ARG A 18 4.06 8.20 -6.72
CA ARG A 18 2.92 7.48 -7.29
C ARG A 18 3.12 7.18 -8.77
N GLU A 19 3.72 8.09 -9.53
CA GLU A 19 3.88 7.95 -10.98
C GLU A 19 4.98 6.94 -11.30
N ALA A 20 6.09 6.98 -10.57
CA ALA A 20 7.15 5.98 -10.69
C ALA A 20 6.63 4.58 -10.32
N ILE A 21 5.85 4.45 -9.24
CA ILE A 21 5.26 3.16 -8.83
C ILE A 21 4.26 2.65 -9.87
N ALA A 22 3.37 3.51 -10.37
CA ALA A 22 2.41 3.13 -11.41
C ALA A 22 3.13 2.69 -12.70
N THR A 23 4.19 3.39 -13.08
CA THR A 23 5.00 3.07 -14.27
C THR A 23 5.75 1.74 -14.10
N ALA A 24 6.38 1.51 -12.95
CA ALA A 24 7.17 0.31 -12.69
C ALA A 24 6.30 -0.95 -12.56
N THR A 25 5.09 -0.82 -12.02
CA THR A 25 4.19 -1.96 -11.79
C THR A 25 3.20 -2.19 -12.94
N GLY A 26 2.88 -1.16 -13.72
CA GLY A 26 1.79 -1.19 -14.70
C GLY A 26 0.40 -1.27 -14.06
N LEU A 27 0.28 -1.08 -12.74
CA LEU A 27 -0.96 -1.16 -11.98
C LEU A 27 -1.51 0.23 -11.66
N ALA A 28 -2.83 0.32 -11.51
CA ALA A 28 -3.46 1.56 -11.07
C ALA A 28 -3.06 1.87 -9.63
N CYS A 29 -2.59 3.08 -9.37
CA CYS A 29 -2.22 3.51 -8.02
C CYS A 29 -3.21 4.54 -7.48
N SER A 30 -3.67 4.33 -6.25
CA SER A 30 -4.48 5.29 -5.50
C SER A 30 -3.73 6.62 -5.30
N ARG A 31 -4.41 7.62 -4.74
CA ARG A 31 -3.71 8.73 -4.09
C ARG A 31 -2.84 8.20 -2.95
N ILE A 32 -1.81 8.94 -2.56
CA ILE A 32 -1.00 8.59 -1.39
C ILE A 32 -1.81 8.91 -0.13
N HIS A 33 -2.04 7.88 0.69
CA HIS A 33 -2.68 7.99 2.00
C HIS A 33 -1.63 8.21 3.09
N HIS A 34 -2.05 8.84 4.18
CA HIS A 34 -1.18 9.12 5.31
C HIS A 34 -1.19 8.02 6.36
N GLY A 35 -2.31 7.31 6.53
CA GLY A 35 -2.36 6.22 7.48
C GLY A 35 -3.55 5.31 7.26
N LEU A 36 -3.42 4.35 6.35
CA LEU A 36 -4.45 3.33 6.11
C LEU A 36 -4.73 2.45 7.34
N CYS A 37 -3.80 2.41 8.30
CA CYS A 37 -3.97 1.74 9.59
C CYS A 37 -4.59 2.62 10.68
N GLY A 38 -4.89 3.88 10.38
CA GLY A 38 -5.39 4.85 11.35
C GLY A 38 -6.33 5.87 10.71
N PRO A 39 -5.90 7.12 10.48
CA PRO A 39 -6.77 8.20 10.01
C PRO A 39 -7.45 7.93 8.66
N ASP A 40 -6.85 7.13 7.78
CA ASP A 40 -7.40 6.74 6.48
C ASP A 40 -8.00 5.31 6.48
N SER A 41 -8.22 4.71 7.64
CA SER A 41 -8.75 3.33 7.74
C SER A 41 -10.14 3.15 7.14
N GLU A 42 -10.99 4.19 7.19
CA GLU A 42 -12.30 4.16 6.51
C GLU A 42 -12.15 4.05 4.99
N GLN A 43 -11.13 4.67 4.40
CA GLN A 43 -10.86 4.57 2.97
C GLN A 43 -10.37 3.17 2.59
N LEU A 44 -9.54 2.56 3.43
CA LEU A 44 -9.17 1.16 3.26
C LEU A 44 -10.41 0.27 3.32
N ALA A 45 -11.28 0.45 4.31
CA ALA A 45 -12.51 -0.32 4.48
C ALA A 45 -13.46 -0.17 3.28
N ALA A 46 -13.61 1.05 2.75
CA ALA A 46 -14.40 1.31 1.55
C ALA A 46 -13.82 0.55 0.34
N THR A 47 -12.51 0.65 0.11
CA THR A 47 -11.85 -0.02 -1.02
C THR A 47 -11.94 -1.54 -0.91
N LEU A 48 -11.77 -2.09 0.30
CA LEU A 48 -11.92 -3.52 0.56
C LEU A 48 -13.33 -4.02 0.26
N ARG A 49 -14.38 -3.26 0.62
CA ARG A 49 -15.77 -3.59 0.29
C ARG A 49 -16.02 -3.55 -1.22
N GLU A 50 -15.52 -2.53 -1.90
CA GLU A 50 -15.71 -2.34 -3.33
C GLU A 50 -15.01 -3.43 -4.16
N THR A 51 -13.81 -3.84 -3.73
CA THR A 51 -12.97 -4.83 -4.45
C THR A 51 -13.17 -6.27 -3.98
N GLY A 52 -13.93 -6.49 -2.90
CA GLY A 52 -14.01 -7.80 -2.25
C GLY A 52 -12.67 -8.28 -1.69
N GLY A 53 -11.74 -7.36 -1.44
CA GLY A 53 -10.39 -7.64 -0.96
C GLY A 53 -9.34 -7.81 -2.07
N ASP A 54 -9.69 -7.72 -3.35
CA ASP A 54 -8.74 -7.83 -4.48
C ASP A 54 -7.96 -6.51 -4.67
N VAL A 55 -7.18 -6.14 -3.66
CA VAL A 55 -6.34 -4.93 -3.63
C VAL A 55 -4.98 -5.21 -3.01
N ILE A 56 -3.96 -4.53 -3.50
CA ILE A 56 -2.63 -4.52 -2.90
C ILE A 56 -2.50 -3.31 -1.98
N VAL A 57 -2.14 -3.50 -0.72
CA VAL A 57 -1.79 -2.41 0.20
C VAL A 57 -0.27 -2.30 0.26
N ALA A 58 0.26 -1.16 -0.18
CA ALA A 58 1.69 -0.87 -0.14
C ALA A 58 2.11 -0.39 1.26
N CYS A 59 1.92 -1.27 2.25
CA CYS A 59 2.36 -1.14 3.64
C CYS A 59 2.26 -2.53 4.27
N ALA A 60 3.36 -3.10 4.79
CA ALA A 60 3.32 -4.42 5.45
C ALA A 60 3.35 -4.35 6.98
N GLN A 61 3.75 -3.21 7.57
CA GLN A 61 3.92 -3.09 9.03
C GLN A 61 2.64 -3.38 9.80
N GLU A 62 1.53 -2.89 9.25
CA GLU A 62 0.21 -2.96 9.87
C GLU A 62 -0.66 -4.02 9.22
N TRP A 63 -0.04 -5.08 8.67
CA TRP A 63 -0.73 -6.21 8.06
C TRP A 63 -1.86 -6.76 8.91
N ARG A 64 -1.61 -6.93 10.22
CA ARG A 64 -2.59 -7.43 11.17
C ARG A 64 -3.84 -6.55 11.23
N THR A 65 -3.67 -5.24 11.14
CA THR A 65 -4.77 -4.26 11.11
C THR A 65 -5.59 -4.42 9.85
N PHE A 66 -4.95 -4.65 8.70
CA PHE A 66 -5.62 -4.84 7.42
C PHE A 66 -6.36 -6.19 7.34
N SER A 67 -5.73 -7.25 7.83
CA SER A 67 -6.32 -8.59 7.97
C SER A 67 -7.55 -8.57 8.89
N ALA A 68 -7.43 -7.95 10.06
CA ALA A 68 -8.55 -7.79 10.99
C ALA A 68 -9.72 -7.02 10.36
N LEU A 69 -9.42 -5.92 9.67
CA LEU A 69 -10.44 -5.14 8.98
C LEU A 69 -11.12 -5.95 7.86
N ALA A 70 -10.37 -6.71 7.05
CA ALA A 70 -10.95 -7.56 6.02
C ALA A 70 -11.88 -8.64 6.63
N ALA A 71 -11.48 -9.23 7.76
CA ALA A 71 -12.29 -10.20 8.48
C ALA A 71 -13.59 -9.59 9.05
N GLU A 72 -13.53 -8.38 9.63
CA GLU A 72 -14.71 -7.64 10.08
C GLU A 72 -15.69 -7.32 8.94
N LEU A 73 -15.16 -7.07 7.75
CA LEU A 73 -15.93 -6.77 6.56
C LEU A 73 -16.46 -8.02 5.84
N GLY A 74 -15.98 -9.21 6.21
CA GLY A 74 -16.31 -10.47 5.53
C GLY A 74 -15.79 -10.56 4.10
N VAL A 75 -14.68 -9.89 3.80
CA VAL A 75 -14.03 -9.90 2.47
C VAL A 75 -12.69 -10.65 2.51
N THR A 76 -12.09 -10.84 1.34
CA THR A 76 -10.76 -11.47 1.25
C THR A 76 -9.70 -10.57 1.89
N GLU A 77 -8.73 -11.19 2.54
CA GLU A 77 -7.56 -10.48 3.06
C GLU A 77 -6.80 -9.83 1.88
N PRO A 78 -6.56 -8.51 1.91
CA PRO A 78 -5.81 -7.84 0.85
C PRO A 78 -4.39 -8.38 0.80
N LEU A 79 -3.67 -8.20 -0.30
CA LEU A 79 -2.22 -8.48 -0.30
C LEU A 79 -1.49 -7.27 0.28
N ALA A 80 -0.63 -7.45 1.29
CA ALA A 80 0.25 -6.37 1.75
C ALA A 80 1.68 -6.58 1.27
N ILE A 81 2.27 -5.53 0.73
CA ILE A 81 3.65 -5.52 0.26
C ILE A 81 4.44 -4.50 1.08
N ASP A 82 5.58 -4.94 1.60
CA ASP A 82 6.51 -4.04 2.29
C ASP A 82 7.28 -3.23 1.25
N ILE A 83 6.96 -1.94 1.16
CA ILE A 83 7.70 -0.97 0.33
C ILE A 83 8.65 -0.11 1.16
N ARG A 84 8.71 -0.32 2.50
CA ARG A 84 9.57 0.44 3.42
C ARG A 84 11.01 -0.06 3.39
N ASP A 85 11.19 -1.39 3.35
CA ASP A 85 12.50 -2.02 3.60
C ASP A 85 13.47 -1.89 2.42
N ARG A 86 13.01 -1.37 1.27
CA ARG A 86 13.81 -1.18 0.05
C ARG A 86 13.28 -0.02 -0.79
N ALA A 87 13.18 1.19 -0.27
CA ALA A 87 12.91 2.39 -1.07
C ALA A 87 14.09 2.74 -2.00
N GLY A 88 14.48 1.82 -2.89
CA GLY A 88 15.20 2.05 -4.14
C GLY A 88 14.21 2.19 -5.30
N TRP A 89 13.11 2.92 -5.07
CA TRP A 89 12.06 3.19 -6.07
C TRP A 89 12.05 4.66 -6.50
N SER A 90 13.00 5.47 -5.99
CA SER A 90 13.44 6.74 -6.56
C SER A 90 14.80 6.55 -7.24
N ASP A 91 15.19 7.47 -8.14
CA ASP A 91 16.43 7.39 -8.92
C ASP A 91 17.72 7.21 -8.07
N GLU A 92 17.67 7.49 -6.75
CA GLU A 92 18.75 7.20 -5.79
C GLU A 92 18.96 5.69 -5.50
N GLY A 93 18.12 4.79 -6.01
CA GLY A 93 18.32 3.34 -5.92
C GLY A 93 19.61 2.84 -6.61
N THR A 94 20.25 3.67 -7.42
CA THR A 94 21.51 3.35 -8.11
C THR A 94 22.74 3.51 -7.20
N GLU A 95 22.65 4.24 -6.09
CA GLU A 95 23.78 4.48 -5.17
C GLU A 95 23.65 3.72 -3.83
N ALA A 96 22.59 2.92 -3.65
CA ALA A 96 22.45 2.06 -2.48
C ALA A 96 23.40 0.85 -2.57
N THR A 97 24.69 1.07 -2.34
CA THR A 97 25.64 -0.01 -2.06
C THR A 97 25.22 -0.67 -0.74
N ALA A 98 24.80 -1.93 -0.82
CA ALA A 98 24.59 -2.78 0.34
C ALA A 98 25.86 -2.78 1.21
N LYS A 99 25.72 -2.54 2.50
CA LYS A 99 26.72 -2.90 3.50
C LYS A 99 26.36 -4.24 4.13
#